data_AF-A0A498JF76-F1
#
_entry.id   AF-A0A498JF76-F1
#
_cell.length_a   1.000
_cell.length_b   1.000
_cell.length_c   1.000
_cell.angle_alpha   90.00
_cell.angle_beta   90.00
_cell.angle_gamma   90.00
#
_symmetry.space_group_name_H-M   'P 1'
#
loop_
_entity.id
_entity.type
_entity.pdbx_description
1 polymer ?
#
loop_
_entity_poly.entity_id
_entity_poly.type
_entity_poly.pdbx_seq_one_letter_code
_entity_poly.pdbx_strand_id
1 'polypeptide(L)'
;MMTPVCPFAKAGRPSEPSKKETSADTATIPPKCPLGYDSQTFKLGPLSCMICHALMFDSAKCVPCSHSFCQACISRFKDCPLCGADIEKIEADSNLQGLVDRFIEGHARIKRSHNAEDNQDSTNDSNKNEDKNNKRVIYEDVSLERGAFLVQQAMRAFRAQNIESAKSRLSLCAEDIRGQLETMGNTSELCSQLGAVLGMLGDCWKKVEELNLKTCLGLDSSVCMQLKMVVRATGDAGSAVSYFEESVEFLSKLPRNDREIMHTLSISLNKIGDLKYYDGDLKSARSYYFQSLNVRRDAVKHDPNVPSQILDLAVSFAKVADVDRNLGDEDVAVDEFEEGIKLLESLTLKSEESALEQRRLSVMEFLKSQIAEKQTSDVGSAPEERTAEI
;
A
#
# COMPACT_ATOMS: atom_id res chain seq x y z
N MET A 1 17.52 31.31 43.92
CA MET A 1 16.91 31.37 42.58
C MET A 1 18.00 30.95 41.59
N MET A 2 17.93 29.70 41.13
CA MET A 2 18.83 29.13 40.14
C MET A 2 17.95 28.64 38.99
N THR A 3 18.09 29.27 37.82
CA THR A 3 17.47 28.83 36.58
C THR A 3 18.48 27.97 35.81
N PRO A 4 18.15 26.73 35.41
CA PRO A 4 19.06 25.91 34.62
C PRO A 4 19.10 26.33 33.15
N VAL A 5 20.30 26.22 32.57
CA VAL A 5 20.69 26.58 31.20
C VAL A 5 20.73 25.31 30.33
N CYS A 6 20.25 25.40 29.08
CA CYS A 6 20.17 24.30 28.09
C CYS A 6 21.52 24.08 27.36
N PRO A 7 21.93 22.84 26.99
CA PRO A 7 23.33 22.49 26.67
C PRO A 7 23.74 22.58 25.19
N PHE A 8 23.01 23.26 24.29
CA PHE A 8 23.33 23.28 22.85
C PHE A 8 23.52 24.68 22.26
N ALA A 9 24.37 25.50 22.88
CA ALA A 9 24.90 26.72 22.25
C ALA A 9 26.35 26.48 21.79
N LYS A 10 26.61 26.47 20.47
CA LYS A 10 27.97 26.57 19.92
C LYS A 10 28.12 27.88 19.13
N ALA A 11 29.22 28.55 19.43
CA ALA A 11 29.61 29.90 19.04
C ALA A 11 30.05 30.04 17.56
N GLY A 12 29.84 31.23 16.98
CA GLY A 12 30.62 31.73 15.81
C GLY A 12 32.06 32.11 16.25
N ARG A 13 33.09 32.28 15.42
CA ARG A 13 33.39 32.75 14.03
C ARG A 13 34.84 32.24 13.70
N PRO A 14 35.59 32.56 12.60
CA PRO A 14 35.41 33.49 11.46
C PRO A 14 35.76 32.89 10.06
N SER A 15 35.87 33.76 9.05
CA SER A 15 35.82 33.63 7.58
C SER A 15 37.13 33.32 6.80
N GLU A 16 36.96 32.61 5.65
CA GLU A 16 37.67 32.59 4.34
C GLU A 16 39.09 31.96 4.17
N PRO A 17 39.55 31.52 2.94
CA PRO A 17 38.96 31.65 1.59
C PRO A 17 38.89 30.39 0.68
N SER A 18 37.99 30.45 -0.30
CA SER A 18 38.06 30.00 -1.71
C SER A 18 39.01 28.89 -2.18
N LYS A 19 38.43 27.77 -2.67
CA LYS A 19 38.95 27.02 -3.83
C LYS A 19 37.82 26.71 -4.83
N LYS A 20 37.96 27.27 -6.03
CA LYS A 20 37.20 26.95 -7.25
C LYS A 20 37.78 25.69 -7.88
N GLU A 21 36.94 24.70 -8.17
CA GLU A 21 37.04 23.78 -9.31
C GLU A 21 35.58 23.54 -9.76
N THR A 22 35.02 24.32 -10.68
CA THR A 22 34.92 24.06 -12.13
C THR A 22 34.43 22.66 -12.51
N SER A 23 33.11 22.49 -12.55
CA SER A 23 32.43 21.77 -13.63
C SER A 23 30.99 22.25 -13.74
N ALA A 24 30.56 22.52 -14.97
CA ALA A 24 29.27 23.09 -15.30
C ALA A 24 28.16 22.07 -15.05
N ASP A 25 27.26 22.36 -14.10
CA ASP A 25 25.96 21.73 -14.02
C ASP A 25 24.90 22.83 -13.95
N THR A 26 24.02 22.85 -14.94
CA THR A 26 22.80 23.65 -15.00
C THR A 26 22.00 23.45 -13.72
N ALA A 27 21.99 24.47 -12.87
CA ALA A 27 21.23 24.49 -11.63
C ALA A 27 19.73 24.56 -11.92
N THR A 28 19.12 23.40 -12.17
CA THR A 28 17.67 23.25 -12.21
C THR A 28 17.15 23.41 -10.78
N ILE A 29 16.66 24.60 -10.44
CA ILE A 29 15.99 24.82 -9.15
C ILE A 29 14.69 23.99 -9.19
N PRO A 30 14.49 23.03 -8.25
CA PRO A 30 13.25 22.25 -8.21
C PRO A 30 12.04 23.18 -8.00
N PRO A 31 10.89 22.89 -8.64
CA PRO A 31 9.71 23.74 -8.53
C PRO A 31 9.28 23.87 -7.08
N LYS A 32 9.39 25.07 -6.51
CA LYS A 32 8.84 25.38 -5.19
C LYS A 32 7.35 25.65 -5.34
N CYS A 33 6.54 24.90 -4.59
CA CYS A 33 5.10 25.09 -4.51
C CYS A 33 4.79 26.54 -4.07
N PRO A 34 3.73 27.21 -4.61
CA PRO A 34 3.37 28.58 -4.23
C PRO A 34 2.95 28.72 -2.77
N LEU A 35 2.69 27.60 -2.10
CA LEU A 35 2.41 27.51 -0.67
C LEU A 35 3.69 27.24 0.16
N GLY A 36 4.87 27.27 -0.46
CA GLY A 36 6.17 27.10 0.21
C GLY A 36 6.58 25.64 0.45
N TYR A 37 5.94 24.67 -0.20
CA TYR A 37 6.24 23.25 -0.02
C TYR A 37 7.51 22.81 -0.77
N ASP A 38 8.29 21.98 -0.08
CA ASP A 38 9.41 21.21 -0.58
C ASP A 38 9.18 19.75 -0.15
N SER A 39 9.33 18.81 -1.09
CA SER A 39 9.15 17.37 -0.85
C SER A 39 10.13 16.79 0.16
N GLN A 40 11.23 17.50 0.44
CA GLN A 40 12.27 17.08 1.38
C GLN A 40 12.01 17.57 2.81
N THR A 41 11.27 18.67 3.01
CA THR A 41 10.96 19.22 4.33
C THR A 41 9.49 19.04 4.68
N PHE A 42 9.20 17.94 5.37
CA PHE A 42 7.85 17.44 5.65
C PHE A 42 7.06 18.27 6.69
N LYS A 43 6.81 19.55 6.39
CA LYS A 43 5.95 20.44 7.18
C LYS A 43 4.81 20.92 6.30
N LEU A 44 3.79 20.07 6.11
CA LEU A 44 2.51 20.40 5.45
C LEU A 44 1.66 21.45 6.24
N GLY A 45 2.27 22.10 7.23
CA GLY A 45 1.66 23.16 8.02
C GLY A 45 0.34 22.71 8.67
N PRO A 46 -0.68 23.60 8.70
CA PRO A 46 -1.96 23.33 9.36
C PRO A 46 -2.83 22.30 8.63
N LEU A 47 -2.45 21.84 7.43
CA LEU A 47 -3.23 20.88 6.64
C LEU A 47 -2.93 19.43 7.03
N SER A 48 -2.01 19.18 7.96
CA SER A 48 -1.61 17.84 8.37
C SER A 48 -2.25 17.41 9.69
N CYS A 49 -2.66 16.14 9.73
CA CYS A 49 -3.12 15.50 10.96
C CYS A 49 -1.94 15.11 11.81
N MET A 50 -1.93 15.47 13.09
CA MET A 50 -0.87 14.99 13.98
C MET A 50 -1.00 13.49 14.31
N ILE A 51 -2.20 12.91 14.16
CA ILE A 51 -2.45 11.50 14.54
C ILE A 51 -1.98 10.58 13.42
N CYS A 52 -2.46 10.82 12.19
CA CYS A 52 -2.06 9.99 11.05
C CYS A 52 -0.86 10.53 10.28
N HIS A 53 -0.37 11.73 10.58
CA HIS A 53 0.69 12.43 9.86
C HIS A 53 0.43 12.59 8.35
N ALA A 54 -0.79 12.32 7.91
CA ALA A 54 -1.25 12.54 6.55
C ALA A 54 -1.93 13.90 6.44
N LEU A 55 -2.20 14.33 5.20
CA LEU A 55 -3.10 15.43 4.92
C LEU A 55 -4.46 15.17 5.60
N MET A 56 -5.14 16.23 6.02
CA MET A 56 -6.50 16.16 6.55
C MET A 56 -7.44 15.42 5.58
N PHE A 57 -8.47 14.79 6.15
CA PHE A 57 -9.55 14.11 5.42
C PHE A 57 -10.72 14.02 6.37
N ASP A 58 -11.90 14.41 5.90
CA ASP A 58 -13.05 14.74 6.74
C ASP A 58 -12.60 15.55 7.96
N SER A 59 -12.08 16.74 7.70
CA SER A 59 -11.53 17.63 8.72
C SER A 59 -12.58 17.90 9.79
N ALA A 60 -12.20 17.77 11.07
CA ALA A 60 -13.09 17.97 12.20
C ALA A 60 -12.39 18.71 13.34
N LYS A 61 -13.15 19.52 14.07
CA LYS A 61 -12.73 20.39 15.17
C LYS A 61 -13.21 19.82 16.49
N CYS A 62 -12.33 19.81 17.49
CA CYS A 62 -12.71 19.49 18.87
C CYS A 62 -13.33 20.71 19.54
N VAL A 63 -14.40 20.53 20.30
CA VAL A 63 -14.97 21.57 21.17
C VAL A 63 -14.65 21.24 22.62
N PRO A 64 -14.16 22.21 23.44
CA PRO A 64 -14.03 23.65 23.15
C PRO A 64 -12.68 24.09 22.55
N CYS A 65 -11.65 23.23 22.53
CA CYS A 65 -10.28 23.64 22.23
C CYS A 65 -10.01 24.03 20.76
N SER A 66 -10.96 23.81 19.85
CA SER A 66 -10.92 24.17 18.42
C SER A 66 -9.75 23.56 17.63
N HIS A 67 -9.12 22.51 18.14
CA HIS A 67 -8.07 21.78 17.44
C HIS A 67 -8.65 20.87 16.36
N SER A 68 -8.02 20.89 15.17
CA SER A 68 -8.50 20.15 14.00
C SER A 68 -7.72 18.88 13.71
N PHE A 69 -8.44 17.82 13.34
CA PHE A 69 -7.94 16.48 13.03
C PHE A 69 -8.77 15.85 11.92
N CYS A 70 -8.33 14.71 11.37
CA CYS A 70 -9.25 13.86 10.60
C CYS A 70 -10.35 13.33 11.53
N GLN A 71 -11.60 13.37 11.09
CA GLN A 71 -12.76 12.89 11.86
C GLN A 71 -12.55 11.46 12.34
N ALA A 72 -12.18 10.53 11.47
CA ALA A 72 -11.91 9.15 11.84
C ALA A 72 -10.76 8.97 12.86
N CYS A 73 -9.77 9.89 12.85
CA CYS A 73 -8.66 9.82 13.79
C CYS A 73 -9.07 10.28 15.20
N ILE A 74 -9.78 11.41 15.28
CA ILE A 74 -10.12 12.02 16.57
C ILE A 74 -11.26 11.29 17.29
N SER A 75 -12.18 10.65 16.55
CA SER A 75 -13.28 9.86 17.13
C SER A 75 -12.82 8.69 18.02
N ARG A 76 -11.53 8.35 18.02
CA ARG A 76 -10.92 7.30 18.84
C ARG A 76 -10.49 7.78 20.23
N PHE A 77 -10.54 9.09 20.48
CA PHE A 77 -10.05 9.73 21.70
C PHE A 77 -11.20 10.42 22.44
N LYS A 78 -11.08 10.49 23.76
CA LYS A 78 -12.04 11.23 24.62
C LYS A 78 -11.51 12.62 24.96
N ASP A 79 -10.20 12.77 24.97
CA ASP A 79 -9.43 13.98 25.24
C ASP A 79 -8.63 14.38 23.99
N CYS A 80 -8.44 15.69 23.81
CA CYS A 80 -7.76 16.25 22.66
C CYS A 80 -6.26 15.91 22.69
N PRO A 81 -5.70 15.19 21.70
CA PRO A 81 -4.28 14.80 21.72
C PRO A 81 -3.27 15.97 21.67
N LEU A 82 -3.71 17.19 21.34
CA LEU A 82 -2.85 18.38 21.33
C LEU A 82 -2.74 19.06 22.69
N CYS A 83 -3.83 19.13 23.45
CA CYS A 83 -3.92 19.97 24.64
C CYS A 83 -4.43 19.25 25.89
N GLY A 84 -4.87 18.01 25.77
CA GLY A 84 -5.43 17.22 26.87
C GLY A 84 -6.82 17.68 27.35
N ALA A 85 -7.47 18.63 26.66
CA ALA A 85 -8.82 19.05 27.01
C ALA A 85 -9.85 17.98 26.62
N ASP A 86 -10.83 17.73 27.48
CA ASP A 86 -11.94 16.81 27.20
C ASP A 86 -12.71 17.27 25.95
N ILE A 87 -13.05 16.32 25.08
CA ILE A 87 -13.79 16.57 23.84
C ILE A 87 -15.28 16.48 24.16
N GLU A 88 -15.96 17.62 24.23
CA GLU A 88 -17.42 17.67 24.43
C GLU A 88 -18.18 17.24 23.18
N LYS A 89 -17.71 17.70 22.02
CA LYS A 89 -18.25 17.36 20.71
C LYS A 89 -17.20 17.52 19.61
N ILE A 90 -17.41 16.81 18.53
CA ILE A 90 -16.62 16.88 17.30
C ILE A 90 -17.49 17.52 16.22
N GLU A 91 -17.05 18.64 15.65
CA GLU A 91 -17.76 19.36 14.60
C GLU A 91 -16.99 19.30 13.28
N ALA A 92 -17.69 19.22 12.15
CA ALA A 92 -17.04 19.25 10.85
C ALA A 92 -16.35 20.61 10.58
N ASP A 93 -15.15 20.56 10.00
CA ASP A 93 -14.38 21.71 9.55
C ASP A 93 -14.39 21.83 8.02
N SER A 94 -15.54 22.21 7.47
CA SER A 94 -15.71 22.33 6.02
C SER A 94 -14.77 23.37 5.38
N ASN A 95 -14.38 24.40 6.13
CA ASN A 95 -13.44 25.42 5.64
C ASN A 95 -12.03 24.84 5.48
N LEU A 96 -11.54 24.13 6.51
CA LEU A 96 -10.24 23.46 6.42
C LEU A 96 -10.27 22.37 5.36
N GLN A 97 -11.35 21.58 5.29
CA GLN A 97 -11.50 20.55 4.26
C GLN A 97 -11.45 21.14 2.85
N GLY A 98 -12.16 22.26 2.60
CA GLY A 98 -12.11 22.93 1.29
C GLY A 98 -10.72 23.47 0.93
N LEU A 99 -9.92 23.90 1.91
CA LEU A 99 -8.52 24.28 1.66
C LEU A 99 -7.65 23.08 1.29
N VAL A 100 -7.88 21.95 1.95
CA VAL A 100 -7.19 20.68 1.70
C VAL A 100 -7.53 20.14 0.31
N ASP A 101 -8.80 20.17 -0.09
CA ASP A 101 -9.24 19.67 -1.39
C ASP A 101 -8.67 20.53 -2.52
N ARG A 102 -8.68 21.87 -2.36
CA ARG A 102 -8.02 22.79 -3.28
C ARG A 102 -6.51 22.60 -3.35
N PHE A 103 -5.89 22.20 -2.25
CA PHE A 103 -4.47 21.86 -2.21
C PHE A 103 -4.19 20.58 -3.01
N ILE A 104 -4.98 19.53 -2.82
CA ILE A 104 -4.87 18.27 -3.58
C ILE A 104 -5.04 18.56 -5.08
N GLU A 105 -6.06 19.33 -5.44
CA GLU A 105 -6.33 19.68 -6.83
C GLU A 105 -5.22 20.56 -7.42
N GLY A 106 -4.74 21.54 -6.66
CA GLY A 106 -3.70 22.47 -7.09
C GLY A 106 -2.32 21.82 -7.26
N HIS A 107 -2.03 20.73 -6.55
CA HIS A 107 -0.74 20.03 -6.62
C HIS A 107 -0.50 19.32 -7.97
N ALA A 108 -1.50 19.20 -8.85
CA ALA A 108 -1.33 18.68 -10.21
C ALA A 108 -0.70 19.68 -11.21
N ARG A 109 -0.65 21.00 -10.90
CA ARG A 109 -0.58 22.05 -11.94
C ARG A 109 0.65 22.96 -11.92
N ILE A 110 1.74 22.64 -11.21
CA ILE A 110 2.75 23.66 -10.92
C ILE A 110 4.16 23.29 -11.37
N LYS A 111 4.53 23.76 -12.57
CA LYS A 111 5.87 24.28 -12.84
C LYS A 111 5.76 25.64 -13.53
N ARG A 112 6.55 26.63 -13.08
CA ARG A 112 6.75 27.89 -13.82
C ARG A 112 7.96 27.68 -14.75
N SER A 113 7.84 28.07 -16.01
CA SER A 113 8.97 28.08 -16.94
C SER A 113 10.06 29.04 -16.45
N HIS A 114 11.32 28.64 -16.58
CA HIS A 114 12.44 29.58 -16.57
C HIS A 114 12.34 30.42 -17.84
N ASN A 115 12.01 31.71 -17.72
CA ASN A 115 12.34 32.67 -18.77
C ASN A 115 13.86 32.86 -18.71
N ALA A 116 14.59 32.23 -19.63
CA ALA A 116 15.92 32.68 -19.98
C ALA A 116 15.77 33.89 -20.92
N GLU A 117 15.52 35.06 -20.34
CA GLU A 117 15.78 36.34 -20.99
C GLU A 117 16.65 37.15 -20.04
N ASP A 118 17.94 36.90 -20.11
CA ASP A 118 18.96 37.91 -19.83
C ASP A 118 20.13 37.62 -20.77
N ASN A 119 20.02 38.17 -21.97
CA ASN A 119 21.19 38.73 -22.64
C ASN A 119 20.74 40.04 -23.28
N GLN A 120 21.14 41.12 -22.63
CA GLN A 120 21.27 42.42 -23.25
C GLN A 120 22.14 42.26 -24.50
N ASP A 121 21.57 42.54 -25.66
CA ASP A 121 22.36 43.28 -26.63
C ASP A 121 21.49 44.31 -27.34
N SER A 122 21.97 45.54 -27.26
CA SER A 122 21.41 46.76 -27.81
C SER A 122 21.46 46.75 -29.35
N THR A 123 20.34 47.06 -30.01
CA THR A 123 20.23 48.08 -31.07
C THR A 123 18.81 48.11 -31.70
N ASN A 124 18.29 49.33 -31.87
CA ASN A 124 17.29 49.90 -32.82
C ASN A 124 16.25 48.95 -33.46
N ASP A 125 14.96 49.27 -33.58
CA ASP A 125 14.32 50.49 -34.07
C ASP A 125 12.79 50.36 -33.89
N SER A 126 12.13 51.50 -34.02
CA SER A 126 10.72 51.88 -33.93
C SER A 126 9.61 50.91 -34.37
N ASN A 127 8.46 51.09 -33.72
CA ASN A 127 7.06 50.97 -34.19
C ASN A 127 6.19 49.73 -33.85
N LYS A 128 4.96 50.08 -33.40
CA LYS A 128 3.68 49.32 -33.31
C LYS A 128 3.47 48.51 -32.03
N ASN A 129 2.68 49.04 -31.09
CA ASN A 129 1.21 48.92 -30.96
C ASN A 129 0.74 47.53 -30.52
N GLU A 130 0.05 47.55 -29.37
CA GLU A 130 -1.04 46.65 -28.98
C GLU A 130 -0.78 45.13 -29.02
N ASP A 131 -0.52 44.54 -27.85
CA ASP A 131 -1.39 43.48 -27.33
C ASP A 131 -1.02 43.12 -25.88
N LYS A 132 -1.71 43.77 -24.94
CA LYS A 132 -1.87 43.25 -23.57
C LYS A 132 -2.85 42.07 -23.63
N ASN A 133 -2.41 40.90 -24.03
CA ASN A 133 -3.01 39.66 -23.53
C ASN A 133 -2.24 38.43 -24.02
N ASN A 134 -2.31 37.39 -23.20
CA ASN A 134 -1.87 36.04 -23.53
C ASN A 134 -0.38 35.74 -23.32
N LYS A 135 0.10 35.96 -22.09
CA LYS A 135 1.03 34.97 -21.50
C LYS A 135 0.23 33.68 -21.35
N ARG A 136 0.17 32.88 -22.43
CA ARG A 136 -0.47 31.58 -22.44
C ARG A 136 0.33 30.71 -21.48
N VAL A 137 -0.18 30.56 -20.26
CA VAL A 137 0.32 29.60 -19.28
C VAL A 137 0.13 28.23 -19.91
N ILE A 138 1.23 27.64 -20.37
CA ILE A 138 1.23 26.26 -20.87
C ILE A 138 1.30 25.38 -19.62
N TYR A 139 0.23 24.64 -19.38
CA TYR A 139 0.17 23.61 -18.35
C TYR A 139 0.78 22.35 -18.95
N GLU A 140 1.81 21.80 -18.32
CA GLU A 140 2.38 20.50 -18.68
C GLU A 140 2.19 19.56 -17.49
N ASP A 141 1.81 18.30 -17.75
CA ASP A 141 1.35 17.34 -16.75
C ASP A 141 2.47 16.93 -15.78
N VAL A 142 2.35 17.35 -14.52
CA VAL A 142 3.20 16.88 -13.40
C VAL A 142 2.58 15.62 -12.75
N SER A 143 1.85 14.82 -13.53
CA SER A 143 0.94 13.78 -13.02
C SER A 143 1.64 12.70 -12.18
N LEU A 144 2.91 12.39 -12.49
CA LEU A 144 3.71 11.41 -11.76
C LEU A 144 4.08 11.87 -10.33
N GLU A 145 4.29 13.17 -10.10
CA GLU A 145 4.59 13.67 -8.74
C GLU A 145 3.34 13.70 -7.86
N ARG A 146 2.16 13.96 -8.45
CA ARG A 146 0.87 13.91 -7.73
C ARG A 146 0.53 12.48 -7.31
N GLY A 147 0.69 11.50 -8.20
CA GLY A 147 0.42 10.09 -7.88
C GLY A 147 1.27 9.59 -6.71
N ALA A 148 2.59 9.79 -6.76
CA ALA A 148 3.51 9.40 -5.69
C ALA A 148 3.17 10.09 -4.35
N PHE A 149 2.81 11.38 -4.40
CA PHE A 149 2.37 12.12 -3.22
C PHE A 149 1.10 11.55 -2.61
N LEU A 150 0.08 11.28 -3.42
CA LEU A 150 -1.20 10.71 -2.98
C LEU A 150 -1.00 9.34 -2.33
N VAL A 151 -0.19 8.46 -2.95
CA VAL A 151 0.18 7.16 -2.39
C VAL A 151 0.88 7.32 -1.03
N GLN A 152 1.82 8.25 -0.90
CA GLN A 152 2.51 8.48 0.37
C GLN A 152 1.54 8.93 1.48
N GLN A 153 0.62 9.84 1.17
CA GLN A 153 -0.41 10.29 2.12
C GLN A 153 -1.39 9.16 2.47
N ALA A 154 -1.78 8.35 1.48
CA ALA A 154 -2.63 7.19 1.69
C ALA A 154 -1.98 6.19 2.65
N MET A 155 -0.69 5.89 2.46
CA MET A 155 0.00 4.92 3.31
C MET A 155 0.15 5.39 4.76
N ARG A 156 0.33 6.70 4.98
CA ARG A 156 0.32 7.30 6.32
C ARG A 156 -1.04 7.14 6.99
N ALA A 157 -2.11 7.46 6.27
CA ALA A 157 -3.48 7.28 6.74
C ALA A 157 -3.81 5.80 7.05
N PHE A 158 -3.43 4.89 6.16
CA PHE A 158 -3.65 3.45 6.32
C PHE A 158 -2.95 2.90 7.57
N ARG A 159 -1.67 3.24 7.80
CA ARG A 159 -0.92 2.83 9.01
C ARG A 159 -1.58 3.34 10.30
N ALA A 160 -2.19 4.53 10.25
CA ALA A 160 -2.92 5.11 11.36
C ALA A 160 -4.35 4.55 11.54
N GLN A 161 -4.75 3.55 10.75
CA GLN A 161 -6.11 2.98 10.70
C GLN A 161 -7.19 3.97 10.24
N ASN A 162 -6.82 5.02 9.50
CA ASN A 162 -7.77 5.89 8.82
C ASN A 162 -7.99 5.38 7.39
N ILE A 163 -8.78 4.32 7.27
CA ILE A 163 -8.94 3.55 6.01
C ILE A 163 -9.69 4.37 4.95
N GLU A 164 -10.72 5.14 5.32
CA GLU A 164 -11.45 6.01 4.38
C GLU A 164 -10.56 7.05 3.73
N SER A 165 -9.67 7.65 4.52
CA SER A 165 -8.71 8.62 4.05
C SER A 165 -7.64 8.02 3.12
N ALA A 166 -7.26 6.75 3.34
CA ALA A 166 -6.38 6.03 2.45
C ALA A 166 -7.09 5.68 1.12
N LYS A 167 -8.30 5.12 1.22
CA LYS A 167 -9.16 4.75 0.09
C LYS A 167 -9.41 5.93 -0.84
N SER A 168 -9.88 7.06 -0.31
CA SER A 168 -10.15 8.27 -1.12
C SER A 168 -8.94 8.70 -1.96
N ARG A 169 -7.74 8.70 -1.36
CA ARG A 169 -6.52 9.13 -2.07
C ARG A 169 -6.03 8.14 -3.11
N LEU A 170 -6.12 6.85 -2.81
CA LEU A 170 -5.77 5.81 -3.78
C LEU A 170 -6.77 5.76 -4.93
N SER A 171 -8.07 6.02 -4.68
CA SER A 171 -9.09 6.14 -5.73
C SER A 171 -8.77 7.31 -6.68
N LEU A 172 -8.45 8.49 -6.14
CA LEU A 172 -7.99 9.62 -6.94
C LEU A 172 -6.74 9.28 -7.76
N CYS A 173 -5.75 8.62 -7.14
CA CYS A 173 -4.54 8.21 -7.84
C CYS A 173 -4.82 7.20 -8.97
N ALA A 174 -5.72 6.24 -8.74
CA ALA A 174 -6.11 5.26 -9.76
C ALA A 174 -6.83 5.95 -10.94
N GLU A 175 -7.74 6.89 -10.65
CA GLU A 175 -8.41 7.70 -11.68
C GLU A 175 -7.44 8.55 -12.50
N ASP A 176 -6.48 9.22 -11.83
CA ASP A 176 -5.44 10.01 -12.48
C ASP A 176 -4.57 9.14 -13.42
N ILE A 177 -4.24 7.90 -13.02
CA ILE A 177 -3.47 6.96 -13.86
C ILE A 177 -4.33 6.40 -15.01
N ARG A 178 -5.62 6.09 -14.76
CA ARG A 178 -6.53 5.66 -15.83
C ARG A 178 -6.69 6.74 -16.91
N GLY A 179 -6.83 8.00 -16.53
CA GLY A 179 -6.87 9.11 -17.48
C GLY A 179 -5.58 9.25 -18.30
N GLN A 180 -4.42 8.96 -17.69
CA GLN A 180 -3.15 8.91 -18.42
C GLN A 180 -3.07 7.72 -19.38
N LEU A 181 -3.60 6.56 -19.01
CA LEU A 181 -3.66 5.39 -19.90
C LEU A 181 -4.55 5.64 -21.11
N GLU A 182 -5.67 6.36 -20.94
CA GLU A 182 -6.56 6.74 -22.05
C GLU A 182 -5.88 7.71 -23.05
N THR A 183 -5.00 8.59 -22.56
CA THR A 183 -4.35 9.62 -23.38
C THR A 183 -3.01 9.17 -23.97
N MET A 184 -2.21 8.43 -23.22
CA MET A 184 -0.85 8.00 -23.59
C MET A 184 -0.77 6.54 -24.05
N GLY A 185 -1.84 5.77 -23.86
CA GLY A 185 -1.88 4.33 -24.13
C GLY A 185 -1.23 3.48 -23.03
N ASN A 186 -1.32 2.16 -23.19
CA ASN A 186 -0.78 1.19 -22.24
C ASN A 186 0.75 1.15 -22.27
N THR A 187 1.40 1.94 -21.42
CA THR A 187 2.84 1.84 -21.16
C THR A 187 3.11 0.87 -20.01
N SER A 188 4.28 0.21 -20.03
CA SER A 188 4.68 -0.72 -18.96
C SER A 188 4.69 -0.05 -17.59
N GLU A 189 5.11 1.21 -17.54
CA GLU A 189 5.20 1.99 -16.31
C GLU A 189 3.81 2.30 -15.74
N LEU A 190 2.91 2.86 -16.55
CA LEU A 190 1.55 3.20 -16.09
C LEU A 190 0.75 1.95 -15.69
N CYS A 191 0.91 0.83 -16.41
CA CYS A 191 0.30 -0.44 -16.04
C CYS A 191 0.84 -0.97 -14.70
N SER A 192 2.15 -0.84 -14.46
CA SER A 192 2.78 -1.23 -13.18
C SER A 192 2.25 -0.37 -12.03
N GLN A 193 2.26 0.95 -12.20
CA GLN A 193 1.76 1.90 -11.22
C GLN A 193 0.28 1.68 -10.90
N LEU A 194 -0.57 1.53 -11.93
CA LEU A 194 -1.99 1.26 -11.73
C LEU A 194 -2.19 -0.07 -11.01
N GLY A 195 -1.50 -1.13 -11.44
CA GLY A 195 -1.54 -2.43 -10.78
C GLY A 195 -1.21 -2.35 -9.29
N ALA A 196 -0.17 -1.61 -8.92
CA ALA A 196 0.22 -1.40 -7.53
C ALA A 196 -0.84 -0.60 -6.73
N VAL A 197 -1.36 0.49 -7.29
CA VAL A 197 -2.40 1.33 -6.65
C VAL A 197 -3.69 0.55 -6.44
N LEU A 198 -4.11 -0.24 -7.42
CA LEU A 198 -5.28 -1.12 -7.32
C LEU A 198 -5.08 -2.21 -6.27
N GLY A 199 -3.88 -2.78 -6.17
CA GLY A 199 -3.55 -3.72 -5.09
C GLY A 199 -3.68 -3.08 -3.70
N MET A 200 -3.16 -1.86 -3.53
CA MET A 200 -3.32 -1.09 -2.28
C MET A 200 -4.79 -0.74 -1.98
N LEU A 201 -5.59 -0.45 -3.00
CA LEU A 201 -7.04 -0.27 -2.85
C LEU A 201 -7.69 -1.56 -2.37
N GLY A 202 -7.40 -2.69 -3.02
CA GLY A 202 -7.91 -4.01 -2.61
C GLY A 202 -7.61 -4.30 -1.13
N ASP A 203 -6.41 -3.98 -0.66
CA ASP A 203 -6.04 -4.11 0.76
C ASP A 203 -6.83 -3.17 1.68
N CYS A 204 -7.12 -1.93 1.24
CA CYS A 204 -7.99 -1.01 1.99
C CYS A 204 -9.41 -1.55 2.12
N TRP A 205 -10.01 -2.02 1.03
CA TRP A 205 -11.37 -2.58 1.03
C TRP A 205 -11.47 -3.86 1.84
N LYS A 206 -10.49 -4.76 1.71
CA LYS A 206 -10.37 -5.94 2.59
C LYS A 206 -10.30 -5.53 4.07
N LYS A 207 -9.60 -4.45 4.39
CA LYS A 207 -9.51 -3.97 5.78
C LYS A 207 -10.83 -3.42 6.31
N VAL A 208 -11.60 -2.71 5.48
CA VAL A 208 -12.96 -2.25 5.82
C VAL A 208 -13.85 -3.44 6.14
N GLU A 209 -13.80 -4.50 5.32
CA GLU A 209 -14.53 -5.74 5.56
C GLU A 209 -14.17 -6.39 6.90
N GLU A 210 -12.87 -6.52 7.23
CA GLU A 210 -12.41 -7.04 8.52
C GLU A 210 -12.93 -6.23 9.71
N LEU A 211 -12.93 -4.89 9.60
CA LEU A 211 -13.40 -4.00 10.66
C LEU A 211 -14.92 -4.11 10.85
N ASN A 212 -15.67 -4.19 9.76
CA ASN A 212 -17.11 -4.42 9.78
C ASN A 212 -17.45 -5.79 10.39
N LEU A 213 -16.63 -6.82 10.17
CA LEU A 213 -16.86 -8.12 10.80
C LEU A 213 -16.56 -8.11 12.30
N LYS A 214 -15.52 -7.38 12.75
CA LYS A 214 -15.16 -7.29 14.18
C LYS A 214 -16.19 -6.57 15.03
N THR A 215 -16.86 -5.54 14.50
CA THR A 215 -17.99 -4.89 15.19
C THR A 215 -19.17 -5.85 15.36
N CYS A 216 -19.31 -6.86 14.50
CA CYS A 216 -20.36 -7.89 14.59
C CYS A 216 -20.05 -9.00 15.61
N LEU A 217 -18.77 -9.30 15.86
CA LEU A 217 -18.34 -10.33 16.84
C LEU A 217 -18.60 -9.93 18.31
N GLY A 218 -19.07 -8.70 18.56
CA GLY A 218 -19.61 -8.26 19.85
C GLY A 218 -21.11 -8.50 20.02
N LEU A 219 -21.79 -9.17 19.07
CA LEU A 219 -23.24 -9.40 19.05
C LEU A 219 -23.55 -10.92 18.99
N ASP A 220 -24.77 -11.29 19.42
CA ASP A 220 -25.24 -12.68 19.49
C ASP A 220 -25.06 -13.47 18.17
N SER A 221 -24.82 -14.78 18.28
CA SER A 221 -24.48 -15.69 17.17
C SER A 221 -25.44 -15.64 15.95
N SER A 222 -26.74 -15.46 16.19
CA SER A 222 -27.75 -15.30 15.13
C SER A 222 -27.62 -13.97 14.37
N VAL A 223 -27.28 -12.90 15.07
CA VAL A 223 -27.06 -11.56 14.53
C VAL A 223 -25.75 -11.52 13.74
N CYS A 224 -24.73 -12.27 14.18
CA CYS A 224 -23.47 -12.39 13.46
C CYS A 224 -23.61 -13.11 12.10
N MET A 225 -24.50 -14.11 11.96
CA MET A 225 -24.78 -14.73 10.66
C MET A 225 -25.54 -13.78 9.72
N GLN A 226 -26.55 -13.08 10.23
CA GLN A 226 -27.29 -12.07 9.46
C GLN A 226 -26.39 -10.89 9.06
N LEU A 227 -25.49 -10.45 9.95
CA LEU A 227 -24.51 -9.41 9.65
C LEU A 227 -23.42 -9.88 8.69
N LYS A 228 -22.93 -11.11 8.77
CA LYS A 228 -22.08 -11.69 7.71
C LYS A 228 -22.77 -11.62 6.35
N MET A 229 -24.08 -11.85 6.29
CA MET A 229 -24.88 -11.70 5.08
C MET A 229 -25.07 -10.23 4.66
N VAL A 230 -25.21 -9.30 5.62
CA VAL A 230 -25.33 -7.85 5.36
C VAL A 230 -23.99 -7.24 4.93
N VAL A 231 -22.86 -7.61 5.53
CA VAL A 231 -21.51 -7.20 5.07
C VAL A 231 -21.20 -7.79 3.69
N ARG A 232 -21.65 -9.03 3.42
CA ARG A 232 -21.67 -9.57 2.06
C ARG A 232 -22.56 -8.73 1.11
N ALA A 233 -23.66 -8.17 1.62
CA ALA A 233 -24.57 -7.30 0.86
C ALA A 233 -24.10 -5.83 0.75
N THR A 234 -23.15 -5.35 1.59
CA THR A 234 -22.55 -4.00 1.45
C THR A 234 -21.54 -3.93 0.30
N GLY A 235 -21.22 -5.04 -0.36
CA GLY A 235 -20.41 -5.05 -1.59
C GLY A 235 -18.91 -4.81 -1.38
N ASP A 236 -18.45 -4.72 -0.13
CA ASP A 236 -17.06 -4.37 0.19
C ASP A 236 -16.07 -5.50 -0.20
N ALA A 237 -16.43 -6.76 0.05
CA ALA A 237 -15.65 -7.93 -0.36
C ALA A 237 -15.54 -8.06 -1.90
N GLY A 238 -16.66 -7.81 -2.60
CA GLY A 238 -16.71 -7.79 -4.06
C GLY A 238 -15.84 -6.68 -4.64
N SER A 239 -15.84 -5.50 -4.00
CA SER A 239 -14.99 -4.38 -4.38
C SER A 239 -13.51 -4.72 -4.22
N ALA A 240 -13.12 -5.36 -3.11
CA ALA A 240 -11.74 -5.81 -2.90
C ALA A 240 -11.29 -6.79 -4.00
N VAL A 241 -12.12 -7.80 -4.31
CA VAL A 241 -11.85 -8.76 -5.40
C VAL A 241 -11.70 -8.04 -6.73
N SER A 242 -12.60 -7.12 -7.09
CA SER A 242 -12.52 -6.42 -8.38
C SER A 242 -11.24 -5.59 -8.53
N TYR A 243 -10.79 -4.92 -7.46
CA TYR A 243 -9.53 -4.17 -7.50
C TYR A 243 -8.31 -5.07 -7.66
N PHE A 244 -8.28 -6.22 -6.97
CA PHE A 244 -7.19 -7.18 -7.16
C PHE A 244 -7.23 -7.85 -8.53
N GLU A 245 -8.41 -8.16 -9.08
CA GLU A 245 -8.55 -8.71 -10.43
C GLU A 245 -8.10 -7.71 -11.50
N GLU A 246 -8.49 -6.43 -11.37
CA GLU A 246 -8.01 -5.34 -12.24
C GLU A 246 -6.48 -5.19 -12.12
N SER A 247 -5.94 -5.24 -10.89
CA SER A 247 -4.48 -5.25 -10.64
C SER A 247 -3.77 -6.39 -11.37
N VAL A 248 -4.30 -7.62 -11.25
CA VAL A 248 -3.78 -8.82 -11.93
C VAL A 248 -3.84 -8.65 -13.45
N GLU A 249 -4.93 -8.08 -13.99
CA GLU A 249 -5.08 -7.87 -15.42
C GLU A 249 -3.99 -6.93 -15.97
N PHE A 250 -3.67 -5.84 -15.27
CA PHE A 250 -2.61 -4.92 -15.69
C PHE A 250 -1.22 -5.54 -15.53
N LEU A 251 -0.93 -6.15 -14.38
CA LEU A 251 0.39 -6.71 -14.09
C LEU A 251 0.73 -7.93 -14.94
N SER A 252 -0.28 -8.74 -15.34
CA SER A 252 -0.07 -9.93 -16.17
C SER A 252 0.35 -9.62 -17.61
N LYS A 253 0.07 -8.39 -18.09
CA LYS A 253 0.47 -7.89 -19.42
C LYS A 253 1.93 -7.41 -19.46
N LEU A 254 2.59 -7.32 -18.30
CA LEU A 254 3.96 -6.82 -18.17
C LEU A 254 5.01 -7.93 -18.33
N PRO A 255 6.25 -7.58 -18.73
CA PRO A 255 7.35 -8.53 -18.81
C PRO A 255 7.60 -9.27 -17.49
N ARG A 256 7.82 -10.59 -17.56
CA ARG A 256 8.02 -11.47 -16.38
C ARG A 256 9.45 -11.47 -15.81
N ASN A 257 10.27 -10.48 -16.17
CA ASN A 257 11.65 -10.34 -15.72
C ASN A 257 11.80 -9.39 -14.53
N ASP A 258 10.79 -8.55 -14.26
CA ASP A 258 10.80 -7.63 -13.14
C ASP A 258 10.32 -8.33 -11.85
N ARG A 259 11.19 -8.34 -10.83
CA ARG A 259 10.94 -9.00 -9.56
C ARG A 259 9.81 -8.35 -8.77
N GLU A 260 9.69 -7.03 -8.81
CA GLU A 260 8.66 -6.29 -8.07
C GLU A 260 7.28 -6.52 -8.69
N ILE A 261 7.21 -6.55 -10.03
CA ILE A 261 5.97 -6.88 -10.75
C ILE A 261 5.53 -8.30 -10.45
N MET A 262 6.42 -9.29 -10.56
CA MET A 262 6.08 -10.70 -10.28
C MET A 262 5.67 -10.90 -8.81
N HIS A 263 6.35 -10.22 -7.88
CA HIS A 263 5.99 -10.26 -6.47
C HIS A 263 4.59 -9.67 -6.23
N THR A 264 4.32 -8.48 -6.76
CA THR A 264 3.03 -7.79 -6.60
C THR A 264 1.89 -8.60 -7.22
N LEU A 265 2.08 -9.13 -8.44
CA LEU A 265 1.12 -10.00 -9.12
C LEU A 265 0.78 -11.24 -8.28
N SER A 266 1.81 -11.91 -7.74
CA SER A 266 1.60 -13.09 -6.89
C SER A 266 0.86 -12.77 -5.59
N ILE A 267 1.09 -11.59 -5.01
CA ILE A 267 0.35 -11.13 -3.82
C ILE A 267 -1.12 -10.88 -4.17
N SER A 268 -1.42 -10.15 -5.26
CA SER A 268 -2.80 -9.88 -5.67
C SER A 268 -3.59 -11.18 -5.91
N LEU A 269 -2.99 -12.15 -6.63
CA LEU A 269 -3.59 -13.48 -6.83
C LEU A 269 -3.85 -14.20 -5.51
N ASN A 270 -2.88 -14.23 -4.59
CA ASN A 270 -3.06 -14.81 -3.27
C ASN A 270 -4.16 -14.12 -2.45
N LYS A 271 -4.31 -12.79 -2.55
CA LYS A 271 -5.34 -12.04 -1.84
C LYS A 271 -6.74 -12.38 -2.35
N ILE A 272 -6.91 -12.53 -3.66
CA ILE A 272 -8.17 -13.01 -4.25
C ILE A 272 -8.45 -14.44 -3.78
N GLY A 273 -7.43 -15.32 -3.81
CA GLY A 273 -7.54 -16.68 -3.30
C GLY A 273 -8.02 -16.72 -1.84
N ASP A 274 -7.44 -15.91 -0.96
CA ASP A 274 -7.86 -15.79 0.44
C ASP A 274 -9.33 -15.35 0.55
N LEU A 275 -9.74 -14.33 -0.21
CA LEU A 275 -11.12 -13.83 -0.18
C LEU A 275 -12.11 -14.91 -0.64
N LYS A 276 -11.78 -15.65 -1.71
CA LYS A 276 -12.61 -16.76 -2.22
C LYS A 276 -12.66 -17.93 -1.25
N TYR A 277 -11.54 -18.24 -0.60
CA TYR A 277 -11.46 -19.29 0.41
C TYR A 277 -12.40 -19.02 1.58
N TYR A 278 -12.35 -17.81 2.16
CA TYR A 278 -13.26 -17.42 3.24
C TYR A 278 -14.72 -17.28 2.79
N ASP A 279 -14.96 -17.05 1.49
CA ASP A 279 -16.30 -17.08 0.91
C ASP A 279 -16.86 -18.51 0.76
N GLY A 280 -16.00 -19.54 0.89
CA GLY A 280 -16.34 -20.95 0.70
C GLY A 280 -16.25 -21.39 -0.77
N ASP A 281 -15.84 -20.51 -1.69
CA ASP A 281 -15.59 -20.84 -3.09
C ASP A 281 -14.18 -21.43 -3.24
N LEU A 282 -14.01 -22.65 -2.72
CA LEU A 282 -12.72 -23.36 -2.69
C LEU A 282 -12.17 -23.61 -4.10
N LYS A 283 -13.03 -23.81 -5.11
CA LYS A 283 -12.59 -24.04 -6.50
C LYS A 283 -11.95 -22.78 -7.09
N SER A 284 -12.57 -21.61 -6.90
CA SER A 284 -11.96 -20.35 -7.32
C SER A 284 -10.70 -20.05 -6.50
N ALA A 285 -10.72 -20.29 -5.19
CA ALA A 285 -9.56 -20.12 -4.33
C ALA A 285 -8.35 -20.93 -4.83
N ARG A 286 -8.56 -22.21 -5.13
CA ARG A 286 -7.55 -23.11 -5.71
C ARG A 286 -6.98 -22.54 -7.01
N SER A 287 -7.84 -22.10 -7.92
CA SER A 287 -7.42 -21.51 -9.20
C SER A 287 -6.48 -20.32 -9.01
N TYR A 288 -6.84 -19.39 -8.11
CA TYR A 288 -6.04 -18.21 -7.83
C TYR A 288 -4.73 -18.53 -7.09
N TYR A 289 -4.75 -19.41 -6.09
CA TYR A 289 -3.52 -19.85 -5.42
C TYR A 289 -2.58 -20.58 -6.37
N PHE A 290 -3.10 -21.44 -7.24
CA PHE A 290 -2.29 -22.15 -8.22
C PHE A 290 -1.67 -21.19 -9.25
N GLN A 291 -2.40 -20.16 -9.68
CA GLN A 291 -1.84 -19.10 -10.52
C GLN A 291 -0.71 -18.35 -9.79
N SER A 292 -0.89 -17.98 -8.52
CA SER A 292 0.18 -17.36 -7.72
C SER A 292 1.40 -18.28 -7.58
N LEU A 293 1.18 -19.58 -7.35
CA LEU A 293 2.24 -20.58 -7.25
C LEU A 293 3.08 -20.60 -8.54
N ASN A 294 2.43 -20.60 -9.70
CA ASN A 294 3.13 -20.59 -10.99
C ASN A 294 3.92 -19.30 -11.22
N VAL A 295 3.39 -18.12 -10.85
CA VAL A 295 4.13 -16.85 -10.92
C VAL A 295 5.40 -16.90 -10.07
N ARG A 296 5.31 -17.39 -8.82
CA ARG A 296 6.49 -17.51 -7.94
C ARG A 296 7.48 -18.57 -8.43
N ARG A 297 6.98 -19.69 -8.94
CA ARG A 297 7.81 -20.76 -9.52
C ARG A 297 8.59 -20.24 -10.72
N ASP A 298 7.96 -19.45 -11.59
CA ASP A 298 8.64 -18.82 -12.73
C ASP A 298 9.66 -17.78 -12.26
N ALA A 299 9.34 -16.95 -11.26
CA ALA A 299 10.28 -15.97 -10.71
C ALA A 299 11.56 -16.64 -10.15
N VAL A 300 11.42 -17.73 -9.39
CA VAL A 300 12.55 -18.49 -8.82
C VAL A 300 13.45 -19.09 -9.91
N LYS A 301 12.90 -19.52 -11.05
CA LYS A 301 13.72 -20.03 -12.17
C LYS A 301 14.64 -18.96 -12.76
N HIS A 302 14.22 -17.70 -12.75
CA HIS A 302 14.99 -16.59 -13.30
C HIS A 302 16.06 -16.09 -12.32
N ASP A 303 15.79 -16.15 -11.01
CA ASP A 303 16.71 -15.71 -9.97
C ASP A 303 16.72 -16.70 -8.78
N PRO A 304 17.42 -17.85 -8.90
CA PRO A 304 17.34 -18.94 -7.92
C PRO A 304 18.03 -18.63 -6.59
N ASN A 305 18.77 -17.51 -6.48
CA ASN A 305 19.63 -17.22 -5.34
C ASN A 305 19.04 -16.20 -4.36
N VAL A 306 17.70 -16.11 -4.31
CA VAL A 306 16.97 -15.20 -3.42
C VAL A 306 16.18 -16.01 -2.39
N PRO A 307 16.70 -16.18 -1.16
CA PRO A 307 16.07 -17.05 -0.18
C PRO A 307 14.64 -16.68 0.18
N SER A 308 14.31 -15.38 0.16
CA SER A 308 12.94 -14.91 0.41
C SER A 308 11.94 -15.39 -0.65
N GLN A 309 12.36 -15.56 -1.91
CA GLN A 309 11.48 -16.09 -2.97
C GLN A 309 11.23 -17.58 -2.80
N ILE A 310 12.23 -18.36 -2.36
CA ILE A 310 12.06 -19.78 -2.04
C ILE A 310 11.08 -19.97 -0.87
N LEU A 311 11.23 -19.15 0.18
CA LEU A 311 10.29 -19.14 1.30
C LEU A 311 8.86 -18.84 0.87
N ASP A 312 8.70 -17.81 0.04
CA ASP A 312 7.38 -17.46 -0.47
C ASP A 312 6.80 -18.54 -1.40
N LEU A 313 7.64 -19.23 -2.17
CA LEU A 313 7.24 -20.35 -3.02
C LEU A 313 6.73 -21.53 -2.16
N ALA A 314 7.43 -21.87 -1.08
CA ALA A 314 7.00 -22.90 -0.13
C ALA A 314 5.65 -22.55 0.53
N VAL A 315 5.44 -21.28 0.89
CA VAL A 315 4.14 -20.80 1.39
C VAL A 315 3.04 -20.92 0.33
N SER A 316 3.35 -20.67 -0.94
CA SER A 316 2.38 -20.87 -2.03
C SER A 316 2.00 -22.33 -2.21
N PHE A 317 2.93 -23.29 -2.05
CA PHE A 317 2.58 -24.71 -2.02
C PHE A 317 1.62 -25.03 -0.86
N ALA A 318 1.93 -24.52 0.34
CA ALA A 318 1.08 -24.72 1.52
C ALA A 318 -0.37 -24.27 1.30
N LYS A 319 -0.57 -23.14 0.60
CA LYS A 319 -1.90 -22.60 0.30
C LYS A 319 -2.67 -23.46 -0.70
N VAL A 320 -2.03 -23.98 -1.74
CA VAL A 320 -2.70 -24.88 -2.71
C VAL A 320 -3.06 -26.19 -2.01
N ALA A 321 -2.12 -26.75 -1.25
CA ALA A 321 -2.31 -28.00 -0.53
C ALA A 321 -3.47 -27.93 0.48
N ASP A 322 -3.54 -26.84 1.25
CA ASP A 322 -4.65 -26.62 2.18
C ASP A 322 -6.02 -26.58 1.47
N VAL A 323 -6.10 -25.95 0.30
CA VAL A 323 -7.35 -25.93 -0.48
C VAL A 323 -7.67 -27.30 -1.06
N ASP A 324 -6.67 -28.03 -1.56
CA ASP A 324 -6.85 -29.36 -2.15
C ASP A 324 -7.33 -30.35 -1.10
N ARG A 325 -6.76 -30.31 0.10
CA ARG A 325 -7.28 -31.03 1.27
C ARG A 325 -8.74 -30.71 1.56
N ASN A 326 -9.10 -29.42 1.59
CA ASN A 326 -10.48 -28.99 1.85
C ASN A 326 -11.45 -29.37 0.71
N LEU A 327 -10.94 -29.62 -0.49
CA LEU A 327 -11.69 -30.18 -1.62
C LEU A 327 -11.80 -31.72 -1.57
N GLY A 328 -11.06 -32.38 -0.67
CA GLY A 328 -11.03 -33.83 -0.48
C GLY A 328 -9.87 -34.54 -1.17
N ASP A 329 -8.96 -33.81 -1.81
CA ASP A 329 -7.82 -34.33 -2.55
C ASP A 329 -6.57 -34.47 -1.64
N GLU A 330 -6.69 -35.25 -0.56
CA GLU A 330 -5.67 -35.33 0.49
C GLU A 330 -4.29 -35.83 0.00
N ASP A 331 -4.26 -36.79 -0.92
CA ASP A 331 -2.99 -37.30 -1.47
C ASP A 331 -2.25 -36.20 -2.26
N VAL A 332 -2.97 -35.40 -3.03
CA VAL A 332 -2.42 -34.25 -3.77
C VAL A 332 -1.89 -33.20 -2.80
N ALA A 333 -2.65 -32.91 -1.73
CA ALA A 333 -2.23 -31.96 -0.71
C ALA A 333 -0.92 -32.39 -0.02
N VAL A 334 -0.78 -33.68 0.33
CA VAL A 334 0.45 -34.20 0.93
C VAL A 334 1.64 -34.06 -0.01
N ASP A 335 1.49 -34.44 -1.29
CA ASP A 335 2.55 -34.29 -2.29
C ASP A 335 3.00 -32.82 -2.39
N GLU A 336 2.05 -31.87 -2.38
CA GLU A 336 2.35 -30.44 -2.43
C GLU A 336 3.02 -29.91 -1.15
N PHE A 337 2.61 -30.36 0.04
CA PHE A 337 3.30 -30.04 1.29
C PHE A 337 4.74 -30.58 1.29
N GLU A 338 4.96 -31.80 0.81
CA GLU A 338 6.29 -32.40 0.70
C GLU A 338 7.20 -31.62 -0.26
N GLU A 339 6.68 -31.18 -1.41
CA GLU A 339 7.44 -30.31 -2.33
C GLU A 339 7.85 -28.99 -1.66
N GLY A 340 6.96 -28.38 -0.87
CA GLY A 340 7.28 -27.20 -0.07
C GLY A 340 8.41 -27.47 0.94
N ILE A 341 8.39 -28.62 1.62
CA ILE A 341 9.44 -29.02 2.57
C ILE A 341 10.77 -29.24 1.86
N LYS A 342 10.80 -29.96 0.72
CA LYS A 342 12.01 -30.21 -0.07
C LYS A 342 12.69 -28.89 -0.49
N LEU A 343 11.90 -27.89 -0.87
CA LEU A 343 12.41 -26.55 -1.20
C LEU A 343 13.06 -25.87 0.01
N LEU A 344 12.44 -25.95 1.19
CA LEU A 344 13.01 -25.36 2.40
C LEU A 344 14.24 -26.13 2.90
N GLU A 345 14.30 -27.44 2.73
CA GLU A 345 15.45 -28.26 3.13
C GLU A 345 16.68 -28.00 2.25
N SER A 346 16.48 -27.77 0.96
CA SER A 346 17.55 -27.39 0.01
C SER A 346 17.99 -25.92 0.13
N LEU A 347 17.25 -25.09 0.85
CA LEU A 347 17.56 -23.68 1.02
C LEU A 347 18.78 -23.48 1.92
N THR A 348 19.84 -22.86 1.38
CA THR A 348 21.04 -22.46 2.13
C THR A 348 20.97 -20.98 2.50
N LEU A 349 21.08 -20.67 3.79
CA LEU A 349 21.04 -19.32 4.34
C LEU A 349 22.40 -18.92 4.93
N LYS A 350 22.74 -17.64 4.85
CA LYS A 350 23.96 -17.09 5.46
C LYS A 350 23.75 -16.84 6.95
N SER A 351 24.82 -16.83 7.73
CA SER A 351 24.76 -16.62 9.20
C SER A 351 24.12 -15.27 9.60
N GLU A 352 24.14 -14.28 8.71
CA GLU A 352 23.56 -12.95 8.93
C GLU A 352 22.03 -12.92 8.72
N GLU A 353 21.45 -13.96 8.11
CA GLU A 353 20.04 -14.03 7.72
C GLU A 353 19.15 -14.68 8.78
N SER A 354 19.41 -14.38 10.07
CA SER A 354 18.72 -14.99 11.21
C SER A 354 17.19 -14.88 11.14
N ALA A 355 16.65 -13.75 10.66
CA ALA A 355 15.21 -13.56 10.50
C ALA A 355 14.60 -14.45 9.40
N LEU A 356 15.35 -14.69 8.32
CA LEU A 356 14.91 -15.61 7.26
C LEU A 356 15.00 -17.07 7.72
N GLU A 357 16.03 -17.42 8.50
CA GLU A 357 16.14 -18.76 9.09
C GLU A 357 14.99 -19.02 10.07
N GLN A 358 14.65 -18.06 10.93
CA GLN A 358 13.48 -18.17 11.81
C GLN A 358 12.19 -18.40 11.01
N ARG A 359 11.98 -17.61 9.95
CA ARG A 359 10.81 -17.79 9.06
C ARG A 359 10.83 -19.15 8.37
N ARG A 360 11.99 -19.60 7.89
CA ARG A 360 12.17 -20.92 7.26
C ARG A 360 11.77 -22.05 8.20
N LEU A 361 12.26 -22.02 9.43
CA LEU A 361 11.93 -23.03 10.44
C LEU A 361 10.44 -23.01 10.78
N SER A 362 9.83 -21.84 11.00
CA SER A 362 8.39 -21.75 11.25
C SER A 362 7.53 -22.33 10.12
N VAL A 363 7.86 -22.00 8.86
CA VAL A 363 7.11 -22.52 7.71
C VAL A 363 7.33 -24.02 7.58
N MET A 364 8.57 -24.50 7.71
CA MET A 364 8.89 -25.93 7.62
C MET A 364 8.20 -26.75 8.72
N GLU A 365 8.16 -26.24 9.94
CA GLU A 365 7.44 -26.87 11.05
C GLU A 365 5.94 -26.95 10.78
N PHE A 366 5.33 -25.87 10.27
CA PHE A 366 3.93 -25.87 9.84
C PHE A 366 3.67 -26.93 8.77
N LEU A 367 4.47 -27.00 7.70
CA LEU A 367 4.27 -27.99 6.63
C LEU A 367 4.39 -29.43 7.18
N LYS A 368 5.37 -29.67 8.06
CA LYS A 368 5.57 -30.99 8.69
C LYS A 368 4.39 -31.36 9.59
N SER A 369 3.81 -30.40 10.32
CA SER A 369 2.61 -30.66 11.14
C SER A 369 1.41 -31.05 10.28
N GLN A 370 1.22 -30.39 9.12
CA GLN A 370 0.12 -30.70 8.20
C GLN A 370 0.18 -32.12 7.64
N ILE A 371 1.37 -32.70 7.44
CA ILE A 371 1.54 -34.09 6.98
C ILE A 371 1.34 -35.08 8.14
N ALA A 372 1.81 -34.74 9.34
CA ALA A 372 1.68 -35.60 10.52
C ALA A 372 0.22 -35.85 10.92
N GLU A 373 -0.67 -34.87 10.70
CA GLU A 373 -2.11 -35.00 10.94
C GLU A 373 -2.73 -36.19 10.17
N LYS A 374 -2.29 -36.45 8.93
CA LYS A 374 -2.72 -37.63 8.13
C LYS A 374 -2.25 -38.96 8.72
N GLN A 375 -0.99 -39.02 9.19
CA GLN A 375 -0.46 -40.26 9.76
C GLN A 375 -1.21 -40.68 11.03
N THR A 376 -1.83 -39.73 11.73
CA THR A 376 -2.68 -40.03 12.89
C THR A 376 -4.10 -40.46 12.52
N SER A 377 -4.65 -40.01 11.38
CA SER A 377 -5.99 -40.40 10.93
C SER A 377 -6.01 -41.79 10.27
N ASP A 378 -4.94 -42.21 9.61
CA ASP A 378 -4.83 -43.55 8.99
C ASP A 378 -4.57 -44.68 10.01
N VAL A 379 -4.05 -44.39 11.20
CA VAL A 379 -3.84 -45.41 12.26
C VAL A 379 -5.15 -45.76 12.99
N GLY A 380 -6.18 -44.90 12.88
CA GLY A 380 -7.50 -45.12 13.50
C GLY A 380 -8.46 -46.02 12.71
N SER A 381 -8.08 -46.49 11.52
CA SER A 381 -8.94 -47.25 10.60
C SER A 381 -8.47 -48.68 10.31
N ALA A 382 -7.57 -49.24 11.13
CA ALA A 382 -7.24 -50.67 11.07
C ALA A 382 -8.42 -51.51 11.61
N PRO A 383 -8.95 -52.50 10.88
CA PRO A 383 -10.01 -53.35 11.38
C PRO A 383 -9.44 -54.27 12.47
N GLU A 384 -10.08 -54.31 13.64
CA GLU A 384 -9.85 -55.34 14.64
C GLU A 384 -10.10 -56.72 14.00
N GLU A 385 -9.03 -57.44 13.67
CA GLU A 385 -9.08 -58.87 13.39
C GLU A 385 -9.60 -59.57 14.65
N ARG A 386 -10.91 -59.88 14.66
CA ARG A 386 -11.48 -60.87 15.57
C ARG A 386 -10.86 -62.22 15.25
N THR A 387 -9.85 -62.60 16.03
CA THR A 387 -9.44 -63.98 16.21
C THR A 387 -10.60 -64.76 16.81
N ALA A 388 -11.30 -65.51 15.96
CA ALA A 388 -12.17 -66.59 16.40
C ALA A 388 -11.27 -67.80 16.69
N GLU A 389 -10.95 -68.03 17.96
CA GLU A 389 -10.47 -69.32 18.43
C GLU A 389 -11.64 -70.16 18.99
N ILE A 390 -11.49 -71.46 18.73
CA ILE A 390 -12.45 -72.57 18.68
C ILE A 390 -12.98 -72.99 20.05
#